data_AF-A0A7Z9GAQ0-F1
#
_entry.id   AF-A0A7Z9GAQ0-F1
#
_cell.length_a   1.000
_cell.length_b   1.000
_cell.length_c   1.000
_cell.angle_alpha   90.00
_cell.angle_beta   90.00
_cell.angle_gamma   90.00
#
_symmetry.space_group_name_H-M   'P 1'
#
loop_
_entity.id
_entity.type
_entity.pdbx_description
1 polymer ?
#
loop_
_entity_poly.entity_id
_entity_poly.type
_entity_poly.pdbx_seq_one_letter_code
_entity_poly.pdbx_strand_id
1 'polypeptide(L)'
;MLLVLIVYRLCIFVLALFVGCASSDLPIGAKCDLNSDCVSGLCVAKQCLNGDADTDEDGLSNSKEVQWGLDPLSQDSDGDGIDDISEWADDLSLPADTDGDGRVDAIESAVLDTDADCLMDQFDSDDTKQSSDMTLLVAIHCKLIGVCAEGTTTFDCVDGVPICNYEHSAYESSESACDALDNDCDGLVDEALAWKDSETGSMVTLGGVCHGIGNCGLGQVECASDKTVTCSTNANGSESEAIAEKCDGLDNDCDGQADEDLRLGGPDGPALGALCEGGGSVSYGHC
;
A
#
# COMPACT_ATOMS: atom_id res chain seq x y z
N MET A 1 -83.11 45.20 -46.41
CA MET A 1 -83.08 46.66 -46.26
C MET A 1 -81.81 46.97 -45.46
N LEU A 2 -80.68 47.09 -46.16
CA LEU A 2 -79.98 48.38 -46.39
C LEU A 2 -79.19 48.76 -45.11
N LEU A 3 -77.86 48.66 -45.06
CA LEU A 3 -76.96 49.58 -45.73
C LEU A 3 -75.52 49.03 -45.86
N VAL A 4 -74.94 49.29 -47.02
CA VAL A 4 -73.53 49.15 -47.41
C VAL A 4 -72.74 50.35 -46.88
N LEU A 5 -71.55 50.14 -46.31
CA LEU A 5 -70.53 51.19 -46.15
C LEU A 5 -69.13 50.61 -46.42
N ILE A 6 -68.60 51.00 -47.58
CA ILE A 6 -67.25 50.81 -48.07
C ILE A 6 -66.32 51.74 -47.28
N VAL A 7 -65.24 51.22 -46.70
CA VAL A 7 -64.11 52.03 -46.21
C VAL A 7 -62.82 51.48 -46.84
N TYR A 8 -62.26 52.27 -47.74
CA TYR A 8 -60.93 52.15 -48.34
C TYR A 8 -59.85 52.66 -47.37
N ARG A 9 -58.60 52.18 -47.55
CA ARG A 9 -57.32 52.58 -46.90
C ARG A 9 -57.12 51.91 -45.54
N LEU A 10 -56.07 51.14 -45.28
CA LEU A 10 -54.65 51.35 -45.57
C LEU A 10 -53.97 49.98 -45.34
N CYS A 11 -53.27 49.40 -46.32
CA CYS A 11 -52.36 48.29 -46.05
C CYS A 11 -51.21 48.84 -45.20
N ILE A 12 -51.34 48.73 -43.88
CA ILE A 12 -50.21 48.88 -42.98
C ILE A 12 -49.34 47.65 -43.24
N PHE A 13 -48.30 47.83 -44.07
CA PHE A 13 -47.11 46.99 -44.03
C PHE A 13 -46.56 47.11 -42.60
N VAL A 14 -46.95 46.18 -41.73
CA VAL A 14 -46.20 45.93 -40.50
C VAL A 14 -44.87 45.36 -40.98
N LEU A 15 -43.91 46.25 -41.20
CA LEU A 15 -42.51 45.90 -41.28
C LEU A 15 -42.18 45.33 -39.90
N ALA A 16 -42.33 44.02 -39.75
CA ALA A 16 -41.77 43.29 -38.63
C ALA A 16 -40.26 43.51 -38.71
N LEU A 17 -39.77 44.50 -37.96
CA LEU A 17 -38.40 44.54 -37.49
C LEU A 17 -38.23 43.28 -36.66
N PHE A 18 -37.87 42.18 -37.33
CA PHE A 18 -37.08 41.14 -36.71
C PHE A 18 -35.79 41.83 -36.28
N VAL A 19 -35.80 42.42 -35.08
CA VAL A 19 -34.59 42.48 -34.27
C VAL A 19 -34.34 41.03 -33.89
N GLY A 20 -33.84 40.25 -34.86
CA GLY A 20 -33.02 39.11 -34.49
C GLY A 20 -31.90 39.72 -33.68
N CYS A 21 -31.70 39.24 -32.44
CA CYS A 21 -30.41 39.38 -31.82
C CYS A 21 -29.41 38.88 -32.86
N ALA A 22 -28.61 39.78 -33.43
CA ALA A 22 -27.31 39.38 -33.91
C ALA A 22 -26.57 38.93 -32.66
N SER A 23 -26.69 37.65 -32.29
CA SER A 23 -25.65 37.01 -31.50
C SER A 23 -24.45 36.99 -32.43
N SER A 24 -23.68 38.08 -32.43
CA SER A 24 -22.35 38.07 -32.99
C SER A 24 -21.56 37.17 -32.06
N ASP A 25 -21.57 35.88 -32.34
CA ASP A 25 -20.80 34.89 -31.61
C ASP A 25 -19.36 35.42 -31.50
N LEU A 26 -18.86 35.48 -30.28
CA LEU A 26 -17.60 36.07 -29.90
C LEU A 26 -16.45 35.20 -30.42
N PRO A 27 -15.38 35.83 -30.96
CA PRO A 27 -14.22 35.09 -31.44
C PRO A 27 -13.44 34.45 -30.29
N ILE A 28 -12.60 33.47 -30.61
CA ILE A 28 -11.64 32.87 -29.67
C ILE A 28 -10.82 33.98 -28.97
N GLY A 29 -10.62 33.83 -27.66
CA GLY A 29 -9.93 34.79 -26.78
C GLY A 29 -10.77 35.98 -26.32
N ALA A 30 -12.01 36.14 -26.80
CA ALA A 30 -12.92 37.15 -26.29
C ALA A 30 -13.46 36.78 -24.91
N LYS A 31 -13.86 37.80 -24.13
CA LYS A 31 -14.54 37.58 -22.84
C LYS A 31 -15.99 37.18 -23.05
N CYS A 32 -16.43 36.13 -22.38
CA CYS A 32 -17.77 35.56 -22.48
C CYS A 32 -18.39 35.35 -21.10
N ASP A 33 -19.72 35.22 -21.04
CA ASP A 33 -20.45 34.85 -19.83
C ASP A 33 -21.08 33.45 -19.97
N LEU A 34 -21.46 33.05 -21.19
CA LEU A 34 -22.05 31.75 -21.51
C LEU A 34 -21.33 31.07 -22.67
N ASN A 35 -21.40 29.74 -22.73
CA ASN A 35 -20.89 28.93 -23.85
C ASN A 35 -21.49 29.37 -25.20
N SER A 36 -22.77 29.74 -25.23
CA SER A 36 -23.46 30.23 -26.42
C SER A 36 -22.96 31.58 -26.92
N ASP A 37 -22.19 32.31 -26.12
CA ASP A 37 -21.62 33.59 -26.55
C ASP A 37 -20.43 33.38 -27.47
N CYS A 38 -19.79 32.21 -27.47
CA CYS A 38 -18.56 31.93 -28.22
C CYS A 38 -18.86 31.21 -29.54
N VAL A 39 -18.13 31.56 -30.61
CA VAL A 39 -18.20 30.82 -31.90
C VAL A 39 -17.85 29.34 -31.71
N SER A 40 -16.94 29.05 -30.79
CA SER A 40 -16.54 27.68 -30.43
C SER A 40 -17.57 26.95 -29.59
N GLY A 41 -18.57 27.63 -29.05
CA GLY A 41 -19.49 27.08 -28.07
C GLY A 41 -18.85 26.83 -26.70
N LEU A 42 -17.64 27.34 -26.44
CA LEU A 42 -16.86 27.02 -25.25
C LEU A 42 -16.38 28.28 -24.53
N CYS A 43 -16.99 28.56 -23.36
CA CYS A 43 -16.65 29.67 -22.48
C CYS A 43 -16.10 29.14 -21.15
N VAL A 44 -14.78 29.18 -20.98
CA VAL A 44 -14.07 28.66 -19.79
C VAL A 44 -13.32 29.81 -19.14
N ALA A 45 -13.39 29.93 -17.81
CA ALA A 45 -12.83 31.05 -17.05
C ALA A 45 -13.16 32.46 -17.64
N LYS A 46 -14.37 32.62 -18.21
CA LYS A 46 -14.86 33.83 -18.91
C LYS A 46 -14.09 34.18 -20.17
N GLN A 47 -13.49 33.20 -20.85
CA GLN A 47 -12.81 33.36 -22.13
C GLN A 47 -13.29 32.31 -23.14
N CYS A 48 -13.47 32.73 -24.40
CA CYS A 48 -13.80 31.82 -25.48
C CYS A 48 -12.58 30.98 -25.87
N LEU A 49 -12.58 29.68 -25.57
CA LEU A 49 -11.50 28.77 -25.94
C LEU A 49 -11.75 28.13 -27.31
N ASN A 50 -10.68 27.65 -27.95
CA ASN A 50 -10.78 26.84 -29.16
C ASN A 50 -10.96 25.37 -28.79
N GLY A 51 -12.11 24.76 -29.11
CA GLY A 51 -12.39 23.36 -28.74
C GLY A 51 -11.38 22.33 -29.28
N ASP A 52 -10.74 22.61 -30.42
CA ASP A 52 -9.73 21.72 -31.03
C ASP A 52 -8.31 21.99 -30.51
N ALA A 53 -8.12 23.07 -29.75
CA ALA A 53 -6.85 23.34 -29.09
C ALA A 53 -6.79 22.61 -27.75
N ASP A 54 -5.58 22.59 -27.20
CA ASP A 54 -5.19 22.05 -25.91
C ASP A 54 -4.53 23.26 -25.21
N THR A 55 -5.16 23.77 -24.14
CA THR A 55 -4.79 25.08 -23.58
C THR A 55 -3.74 24.98 -22.47
N ASP A 56 -3.77 23.90 -21.70
CA ASP A 56 -2.80 23.57 -20.65
C ASP A 56 -1.71 22.60 -21.10
N GLU A 57 -1.79 22.10 -22.34
CA GLU A 57 -0.76 21.30 -23.02
C GLU A 57 -0.55 19.93 -22.36
N ASP A 58 -1.62 19.32 -21.84
CA ASP A 58 -1.61 17.99 -21.25
C ASP A 58 -1.80 16.85 -22.30
N GLY A 59 -2.32 17.18 -23.49
CA GLY A 59 -2.57 16.23 -24.58
C GLY A 59 -4.06 15.92 -24.82
N LEU A 60 -4.97 16.45 -24.01
CA LEU A 60 -6.42 16.46 -24.25
C LEU A 60 -6.82 17.77 -24.94
N SER A 61 -7.93 17.75 -25.67
CA SER A 61 -8.45 18.98 -26.29
C SER A 61 -9.49 19.62 -25.38
N ASN A 62 -9.57 20.95 -25.41
CA ASN A 62 -10.54 21.71 -24.60
C ASN A 62 -11.98 21.20 -24.74
N SER A 63 -12.36 20.73 -25.95
CA SER A 63 -13.69 20.17 -26.17
C SER A 63 -13.88 18.78 -25.57
N LYS A 64 -12.82 17.98 -25.48
CA LYS A 64 -12.81 16.68 -24.82
C LYS A 64 -12.88 16.86 -23.32
N GLU A 65 -12.05 17.71 -22.76
CA GLU A 65 -12.01 18.00 -21.32
C GLU A 65 -13.39 18.44 -20.80
N VAL A 66 -13.99 19.44 -21.45
CA VAL A 66 -15.35 19.92 -21.07
C VAL A 66 -16.44 18.88 -21.33
N GLN A 67 -16.27 17.97 -22.29
CA GLN A 67 -17.23 16.88 -22.50
C GLN A 67 -17.30 15.95 -21.29
N TRP A 68 -16.18 15.75 -20.59
CA TRP A 68 -16.05 14.82 -19.47
C TRP A 68 -15.99 15.50 -18.10
N GLY A 69 -15.98 16.84 -18.07
CA GLY A 69 -16.05 17.62 -16.83
C GLY A 69 -14.70 18.05 -16.28
N LEU A 70 -13.61 17.79 -17.01
CA LEU A 70 -12.26 18.27 -16.73
C LEU A 70 -12.15 19.80 -16.91
N ASP A 71 -11.11 20.40 -16.33
CA ASP A 71 -10.80 21.83 -16.45
C ASP A 71 -9.77 22.08 -17.56
N PRO A 72 -10.14 22.69 -18.70
CA PRO A 72 -9.24 22.98 -19.83
C PRO A 72 -8.07 23.94 -19.55
N LEU A 73 -7.82 24.26 -18.29
CA LEU A 73 -6.77 25.15 -17.83
C LEU A 73 -5.89 24.49 -16.77
N SER A 74 -6.11 23.20 -16.48
CA SER A 74 -5.42 22.41 -15.49
C SER A 74 -5.03 21.07 -16.08
N GLN A 75 -3.73 20.78 -16.11
CA GLN A 75 -3.21 19.48 -16.54
C GLN A 75 -3.63 18.32 -15.60
N ASP A 76 -4.16 18.65 -14.43
CA ASP A 76 -4.56 17.75 -13.34
C ASP A 76 -5.82 18.39 -12.74
N SER A 77 -6.99 17.92 -13.17
CA SER A 77 -8.29 18.54 -12.95
C SER A 77 -8.79 18.38 -11.51
N ASP A 78 -8.45 17.27 -10.85
CA ASP A 78 -8.82 17.01 -9.47
C ASP A 78 -7.72 17.33 -8.44
N GLY A 79 -6.48 17.51 -8.90
CA GLY A 79 -5.34 17.97 -8.12
C GLY A 79 -4.66 16.86 -7.31
N ASP A 80 -4.78 15.59 -7.70
CA ASP A 80 -4.23 14.46 -6.98
C ASP A 80 -2.73 14.19 -7.29
N GLY A 81 -2.20 14.84 -8.32
CA GLY A 81 -0.81 14.75 -8.77
C GLY A 81 -0.57 13.83 -9.96
N ILE A 82 -1.62 13.24 -10.54
CA ILE A 82 -1.61 12.56 -11.83
C ILE A 82 -2.20 13.51 -12.88
N ASP A 83 -1.68 13.51 -14.10
CA ASP A 83 -2.23 14.36 -15.16
C ASP A 83 -3.45 13.69 -15.83
N ASP A 84 -4.40 14.51 -16.31
CA ASP A 84 -5.67 14.04 -16.88
C ASP A 84 -5.44 13.04 -18.03
N ILE A 85 -4.37 13.23 -18.81
CA ILE A 85 -3.99 12.34 -19.91
C ILE A 85 -3.46 10.98 -19.44
N SER A 86 -2.81 10.88 -18.27
CA SER A 86 -2.32 9.59 -17.74
C SER A 86 -3.44 8.78 -17.11
N GLU A 87 -4.44 9.46 -16.56
CA GLU A 87 -5.69 8.85 -16.08
C GLU A 87 -6.66 8.58 -17.24
N TRP A 88 -6.35 9.12 -18.41
CA TRP A 88 -7.00 8.76 -19.65
C TRP A 88 -6.59 7.33 -20.08
N ALA A 89 -7.54 6.40 -20.11
CA ALA A 89 -7.28 4.97 -20.36
C ALA A 89 -6.35 4.68 -21.56
N ASP A 90 -5.58 3.59 -21.45
CA ASP A 90 -4.64 3.06 -22.47
C ASP A 90 -5.25 2.94 -23.89
N ASP A 91 -6.55 2.65 -23.98
CA ASP A 91 -7.33 2.67 -25.22
C ASP A 91 -8.12 3.98 -25.27
N LEU A 92 -7.51 4.99 -25.91
CA LEU A 92 -7.97 6.39 -26.10
C LEU A 92 -9.39 6.57 -26.68
N SER A 93 -10.17 5.50 -26.81
CA SER A 93 -11.56 5.51 -27.22
C SER A 93 -12.54 5.89 -26.09
N LEU A 94 -12.21 5.64 -24.82
CA LEU A 94 -13.02 5.98 -23.64
C LEU A 94 -12.12 6.45 -22.47
N PRO A 95 -12.60 7.37 -21.61
CA PRO A 95 -11.91 7.66 -20.34
C PRO A 95 -11.89 6.44 -19.43
N ALA A 96 -10.94 6.42 -18.48
CA ALA A 96 -10.99 5.48 -17.37
C ALA A 96 -12.08 5.92 -16.37
N ASP A 97 -12.67 4.93 -15.71
CA ASP A 97 -13.77 5.03 -14.75
C ASP A 97 -13.65 3.75 -13.90
N THR A 98 -12.82 3.84 -12.86
CA THR A 98 -12.27 2.71 -12.12
C THR A 98 -13.34 1.98 -11.32
N ASP A 99 -14.27 2.72 -10.74
CA ASP A 99 -15.36 2.17 -9.93
C ASP A 99 -16.70 2.01 -10.71
N GLY A 100 -16.81 2.62 -11.89
CA GLY A 100 -17.95 2.51 -12.77
C GLY A 100 -19.14 3.39 -12.37
N ASP A 101 -18.93 4.45 -11.60
CA ASP A 101 -19.99 5.35 -11.13
C ASP A 101 -20.47 6.33 -12.24
N GLY A 102 -19.66 6.48 -13.30
CA GLY A 102 -19.91 7.32 -14.47
C GLY A 102 -19.27 8.70 -14.43
N ARG A 103 -18.47 8.98 -13.40
CA ARG A 103 -17.40 9.96 -13.40
C ARG A 103 -16.14 9.29 -13.94
N VAL A 104 -15.11 10.09 -14.18
CA VAL A 104 -13.89 9.58 -14.84
C VAL A 104 -12.74 9.77 -13.88
N ASP A 105 -11.77 8.87 -13.93
CA ASP A 105 -10.63 8.87 -13.01
C ASP A 105 -9.95 10.25 -12.92
N ALA A 106 -9.82 10.96 -14.04
CA ALA A 106 -9.24 12.32 -14.10
C ALA A 106 -10.04 13.44 -13.40
N ILE A 107 -11.26 13.17 -12.89
CA ILE A 107 -12.02 14.10 -12.02
C ILE A 107 -12.30 13.50 -10.63
N GLU A 108 -11.63 12.41 -10.30
CA GLU A 108 -11.82 11.63 -9.08
C GLU A 108 -10.48 11.34 -8.44
N SER A 109 -10.23 12.05 -7.34
CA SER A 109 -8.92 12.05 -6.73
C SER A 109 -8.54 10.68 -6.19
N ALA A 110 -7.34 10.19 -6.54
CA ALA A 110 -6.75 9.01 -5.94
C ALA A 110 -6.17 9.25 -4.54
N VAL A 111 -6.22 10.49 -4.02
CA VAL A 111 -5.66 10.86 -2.70
C VAL A 111 -6.66 11.49 -1.74
N LEU A 112 -7.81 11.98 -2.23
CA LEU A 112 -8.88 12.47 -1.37
C LEU A 112 -9.89 11.35 -1.07
N ASP A 113 -10.43 11.42 0.13
CA ASP A 113 -11.50 10.57 0.65
C ASP A 113 -12.55 11.54 1.21
N THR A 114 -13.55 11.85 0.39
CA THR A 114 -14.50 12.94 0.63
C THR A 114 -15.43 12.65 1.81
N ASP A 115 -15.76 11.38 2.06
CA ASP A 115 -16.68 10.98 3.13
C ASP A 115 -16.03 10.27 4.33
N ALA A 116 -14.71 10.08 4.27
CA ALA A 116 -13.86 9.51 5.29
C ALA A 116 -14.18 8.05 5.64
N ASP A 117 -14.45 7.22 4.63
CA ASP A 117 -14.70 5.78 4.80
C ASP A 117 -13.49 4.88 4.47
N CYS A 118 -12.35 5.51 4.17
CA CYS A 118 -11.09 4.89 3.74
C CYS A 118 -11.12 4.32 2.32
N LEU A 119 -12.10 4.66 1.48
CA LEU A 119 -12.01 4.55 0.03
C LEU A 119 -11.70 5.92 -0.52
N MET A 120 -10.68 6.00 -1.38
CA MET A 120 -10.42 7.24 -2.10
C MET A 120 -11.50 7.42 -3.17
N ASP A 121 -11.81 8.68 -3.51
CA ASP A 121 -12.92 9.04 -4.41
C ASP A 121 -12.86 8.23 -5.73
N GLN A 122 -11.68 8.07 -6.35
CA GLN A 122 -11.49 7.25 -7.58
C GLN A 122 -11.95 5.77 -7.48
N PHE A 123 -12.06 5.24 -6.27
CA PHE A 123 -12.43 3.85 -6.00
C PHE A 123 -13.78 3.73 -5.26
N ASP A 124 -14.48 4.86 -5.02
CA ASP A 124 -15.73 4.90 -4.28
C ASP A 124 -16.92 5.35 -5.13
N SER A 125 -17.78 4.38 -5.45
CA SER A 125 -18.97 4.61 -6.29
C SER A 125 -20.00 5.62 -5.76
N ASP A 126 -19.80 6.15 -4.54
CA ASP A 126 -20.55 7.28 -3.98
C ASP A 126 -19.66 8.10 -3.03
N ASP A 127 -18.78 8.96 -3.56
CA ASP A 127 -17.86 9.89 -2.85
C ASP A 127 -18.42 10.59 -1.60
N THR A 128 -19.75 10.70 -1.50
CA THR A 128 -20.43 11.51 -0.51
C THR A 128 -21.02 10.70 0.64
N LYS A 129 -20.91 9.37 0.59
CA LYS A 129 -21.68 8.50 1.46
C LYS A 129 -20.96 7.20 1.80
N GLN A 130 -20.45 7.23 3.04
CA GLN A 130 -19.71 6.15 3.66
C GLN A 130 -20.23 4.76 3.33
N SER A 131 -19.33 3.94 2.79
CA SER A 131 -19.55 2.54 2.55
C SER A 131 -19.85 1.82 3.85
N SER A 132 -21.06 1.29 3.92
CA SER A 132 -21.47 0.37 4.98
C SER A 132 -21.04 -1.08 4.69
N ASP A 133 -20.45 -1.35 3.53
CA ASP A 133 -20.03 -2.70 3.14
C ASP A 133 -18.62 -2.98 3.64
N MET A 134 -18.56 -3.43 4.90
CA MET A 134 -17.32 -3.86 5.54
C MET A 134 -16.63 -5.00 4.78
N THR A 135 -17.34 -5.77 3.96
CA THR A 135 -16.75 -6.87 3.18
C THR A 135 -15.87 -6.32 2.06
N LEU A 136 -16.30 -5.23 1.42
CA LEU A 136 -15.54 -4.58 0.36
C LEU A 136 -14.28 -3.92 0.93
N LEU A 137 -14.40 -3.20 2.04
CA LEU A 137 -13.27 -2.55 2.71
C LEU A 137 -12.22 -3.55 3.18
N VAL A 138 -12.65 -4.70 3.74
CA VAL A 138 -11.73 -5.79 4.09
C VAL A 138 -11.03 -6.34 2.85
N ALA A 139 -11.74 -6.54 1.75
CA ALA A 139 -11.17 -7.09 0.52
C ALA A 139 -10.13 -6.16 -0.14
N ILE A 140 -10.33 -4.85 -0.01
CA ILE A 140 -9.43 -3.83 -0.58
C ILE A 140 -8.19 -3.62 0.32
N HIS A 141 -8.40 -3.48 1.63
CA HIS A 141 -7.35 -3.02 2.55
C HIS A 141 -6.63 -4.14 3.31
N CYS A 142 -7.29 -5.29 3.52
CA CYS A 142 -6.76 -6.32 4.40
C CYS A 142 -6.17 -7.48 3.61
N LYS A 143 -4.94 -7.86 3.97
CA LYS A 143 -4.32 -9.08 3.45
C LYS A 143 -4.94 -10.30 4.13
N LEU A 144 -5.49 -11.21 3.34
CA LEU A 144 -6.03 -12.49 3.81
C LEU A 144 -5.06 -13.63 3.42
N ILE A 145 -3.83 -13.52 3.90
CA ILE A 145 -2.73 -14.48 3.69
C ILE A 145 -2.26 -15.02 5.04
N GLY A 146 -1.47 -16.09 5.03
CA GLY A 146 -0.94 -16.68 6.26
C GLY A 146 -2.05 -17.18 7.16
N VAL A 147 -1.92 -16.90 8.46
CA VAL A 147 -2.97 -17.22 9.44
C VAL A 147 -4.21 -16.36 9.27
N CYS A 148 -4.10 -15.18 8.65
CA CYS A 148 -5.22 -14.27 8.40
C CYS A 148 -6.13 -14.70 7.25
N ALA A 149 -5.75 -15.72 6.48
CA ALA A 149 -6.65 -16.39 5.56
C ALA A 149 -7.75 -17.18 6.30
N GLU A 150 -7.53 -17.50 7.58
CA GLU A 150 -8.46 -18.18 8.45
C GLU A 150 -8.98 -17.23 9.55
N GLY A 151 -10.18 -17.47 10.06
CA GLY A 151 -10.79 -16.64 11.11
C GLY A 151 -11.74 -15.56 10.59
N THR A 152 -11.92 -14.51 11.38
CA THR A 152 -12.78 -13.36 11.03
C THR A 152 -11.93 -12.11 10.97
N THR A 153 -12.02 -11.36 9.88
CA THR A 153 -11.35 -10.06 9.75
C THR A 153 -12.41 -8.98 9.80
N THR A 154 -12.17 -7.97 10.63
CA THR A 154 -12.99 -6.74 10.67
C THR A 154 -12.13 -5.55 10.28
N PHE A 155 -12.79 -4.47 9.90
CA PHE A 155 -12.15 -3.26 9.39
C PHE A 155 -12.63 -2.06 10.20
N ASP A 156 -11.68 -1.22 10.61
CA ASP A 156 -11.95 0.08 11.19
C ASP A 156 -11.24 1.15 10.34
N CYS A 157 -11.98 2.18 9.93
CA CYS A 157 -11.39 3.40 9.39
C CYS A 157 -11.27 4.42 10.53
N VAL A 158 -10.04 4.69 10.98
CA VAL A 158 -9.79 5.64 12.08
C VAL A 158 -8.98 6.81 11.54
N ASP A 159 -9.60 7.99 11.49
CA ASP A 159 -8.99 9.22 10.96
C ASP A 159 -8.44 9.05 9.52
N GLY A 160 -9.16 8.33 8.65
CA GLY A 160 -8.73 8.03 7.27
C GLY A 160 -7.62 6.99 7.17
N VAL A 161 -7.27 6.33 8.29
CA VAL A 161 -6.29 5.23 8.30
C VAL A 161 -7.03 3.90 8.32
N PRO A 162 -6.84 3.05 7.29
CA PRO A 162 -7.42 1.72 7.27
C PRO A 162 -6.74 0.82 8.32
N ILE A 163 -7.52 0.22 9.22
CA ILE A 163 -7.04 -0.71 10.24
C ILE A 163 -7.74 -2.06 10.05
N CYS A 164 -6.95 -3.10 9.84
CA CYS A 164 -7.42 -4.48 9.74
C CYS A 164 -7.27 -5.17 11.08
N ASN A 165 -8.39 -5.64 11.64
CA ASN A 165 -8.41 -6.40 12.88
C ASN A 165 -8.64 -7.88 12.58
N TYR A 166 -7.60 -8.68 12.78
CA TYR A 166 -7.62 -10.11 12.54
C TYR A 166 -7.98 -10.88 13.81
N GLU A 167 -9.17 -11.47 13.85
CA GLU A 167 -9.61 -12.35 14.94
C GLU A 167 -9.16 -13.78 14.65
N HIS A 168 -7.88 -14.05 14.91
CA HIS A 168 -7.27 -15.37 14.82
C HIS A 168 -6.32 -15.62 15.99
N SER A 169 -6.33 -16.83 16.57
CA SER A 169 -5.57 -17.11 17.80
C SER A 169 -4.04 -17.12 17.63
N ALA A 170 -3.58 -17.27 16.39
CA ALA A 170 -2.16 -17.21 16.03
C ALA A 170 -1.74 -15.85 15.46
N TYR A 171 -2.66 -14.91 15.25
CA TYR A 171 -2.31 -13.60 14.73
C TYR A 171 -1.47 -12.81 15.74
N GLU A 172 -0.42 -12.16 15.24
CA GLU A 172 0.39 -11.20 15.97
C GLU A 172 0.77 -10.03 15.05
N SER A 173 1.16 -8.89 15.61
CA SER A 173 1.50 -7.71 14.79
C SER A 173 2.91 -7.75 14.20
N SER A 174 3.71 -8.76 14.58
CA SER A 174 5.08 -9.01 14.13
C SER A 174 5.49 -10.41 14.58
N GLU A 175 6.16 -11.14 13.70
CA GLU A 175 6.62 -12.51 13.99
C GLU A 175 7.42 -12.62 15.30
N SER A 176 7.02 -13.55 16.16
CA SER A 176 7.66 -13.81 17.45
C SER A 176 8.17 -15.24 17.62
N ALA A 177 7.76 -16.17 16.75
CA ALA A 177 8.14 -17.57 16.78
C ALA A 177 8.51 -18.06 15.38
N CYS A 178 9.54 -18.91 15.28
CA CYS A 178 10.02 -19.50 14.03
C CYS A 178 9.20 -20.76 13.74
N ASP A 179 7.93 -20.61 13.40
CA ASP A 179 6.99 -21.73 13.30
C ASP A 179 6.43 -22.01 11.92
N ALA A 180 7.07 -21.42 10.90
CA ALA A 180 6.75 -21.56 9.49
C ALA A 180 5.33 -21.09 9.15
N LEU A 181 4.79 -20.19 9.98
CA LEU A 181 3.54 -19.50 9.73
C LEU A 181 3.82 -18.02 9.47
N ASP A 182 2.88 -17.40 8.77
CA ASP A 182 2.82 -15.96 8.54
C ASP A 182 1.72 -15.44 9.47
N ASN A 183 2.14 -15.14 10.69
CA ASN A 183 1.32 -14.72 11.81
C ASN A 183 1.03 -13.22 11.81
N ASP A 184 1.86 -12.40 11.15
CA ASP A 184 1.61 -10.97 10.93
C ASP A 184 0.97 -10.61 9.58
N CYS A 185 0.83 -11.62 8.72
CA CYS A 185 0.06 -11.61 7.48
C CYS A 185 0.62 -10.65 6.43
N ASP A 186 1.93 -10.40 6.46
CA ASP A 186 2.60 -9.55 5.49
C ASP A 186 2.90 -10.27 4.16
N GLY A 187 2.81 -11.61 4.15
CA GLY A 187 3.05 -12.51 3.02
C GLY A 187 4.42 -13.18 3.03
N LEU A 188 5.25 -12.91 4.04
CA LEU A 188 6.50 -13.58 4.33
C LEU A 188 6.31 -14.46 5.58
N VAL A 189 7.25 -15.36 5.80
CA VAL A 189 7.16 -16.33 6.89
C VAL A 189 8.40 -16.14 7.76
N ASP A 190 8.19 -15.90 9.05
CA ASP A 190 9.23 -15.80 10.09
C ASP A 190 10.29 -14.69 9.83
N GLU A 191 10.00 -13.65 9.05
CA GLU A 191 10.97 -12.67 8.53
C GLU A 191 11.44 -11.64 9.56
N ALA A 192 10.61 -11.28 10.55
CA ALA A 192 11.01 -10.39 11.64
C ALA A 192 12.00 -11.04 12.63
N LEU A 193 12.29 -12.34 12.47
CA LEU A 193 13.17 -13.08 13.35
C LEU A 193 14.64 -12.99 12.91
N ALA A 194 15.52 -12.84 13.90
CA ALA A 194 16.96 -12.76 13.65
C ALA A 194 17.77 -13.42 14.77
N TRP A 195 18.88 -14.05 14.37
CA TRP A 195 19.89 -14.57 15.25
C TRP A 195 20.93 -13.50 15.58
N LYS A 196 21.38 -13.44 16.83
CA LYS A 196 22.51 -12.61 17.19
C LYS A 196 23.80 -13.39 17.01
N ASP A 197 24.56 -13.04 15.98
CA ASP A 197 25.84 -13.66 15.65
C ASP A 197 26.82 -13.58 16.84
N SER A 198 27.41 -14.72 17.21
CA SER A 198 28.23 -14.86 18.43
C SER A 198 29.56 -14.10 18.35
N GLU A 199 30.14 -13.96 17.15
CA GLU A 199 31.43 -13.30 16.93
C GLU A 199 31.28 -11.79 16.70
N THR A 200 30.38 -11.40 15.80
CA THR A 200 30.20 -10.00 15.39
C THR A 200 29.19 -9.25 16.24
N GLY A 201 28.29 -9.97 16.93
CA GLY A 201 27.16 -9.39 17.66
C GLY A 201 26.05 -8.83 16.76
N SER A 202 26.13 -9.04 15.45
CA SER A 202 25.17 -8.53 14.46
C SER A 202 23.89 -9.38 14.47
N MET A 203 22.76 -8.75 14.20
CA MET A 203 21.51 -9.48 13.95
C MET A 203 21.50 -9.99 12.52
N VAL A 204 21.33 -11.30 12.34
CA VAL A 204 21.34 -12.00 11.05
C VAL A 204 19.99 -12.71 10.89
N THR A 205 19.27 -12.40 9.82
CA THR A 205 17.96 -13.00 9.51
C THR A 205 18.10 -14.43 8.99
N LEU A 206 16.98 -15.15 8.89
CA LEU A 206 16.91 -16.51 8.34
C LEU A 206 17.65 -16.64 6.99
N GLY A 207 18.39 -17.74 6.84
CA GLY A 207 19.24 -18.04 5.68
C GLY A 207 20.57 -17.27 5.63
N GLY A 208 20.79 -16.30 6.52
CA GLY A 208 22.06 -15.58 6.63
C GLY A 208 23.17 -16.44 7.23
N VAL A 209 24.43 -16.06 6.98
CA VAL A 209 25.60 -16.74 7.57
C VAL A 209 25.74 -16.33 9.03
N CYS A 210 25.92 -17.31 9.92
CA CYS A 210 26.13 -17.11 11.34
C CYS A 210 27.34 -17.87 11.86
N HIS A 211 27.87 -17.42 12.99
CA HIS A 211 28.77 -18.18 13.82
C HIS A 211 27.98 -18.83 14.96
N GLY A 212 28.15 -20.13 15.12
CA GLY A 212 27.65 -20.89 16.24
C GLY A 212 28.24 -20.39 17.55
N ILE A 213 27.60 -20.74 18.65
CA ILE A 213 28.11 -20.44 19.99
C ILE A 213 29.38 -21.28 20.21
N GLY A 214 30.39 -20.70 20.88
CA GLY A 214 31.58 -21.44 21.23
C GLY A 214 32.45 -21.86 20.04
N ASN A 215 32.88 -23.12 20.02
CA ASN A 215 33.74 -23.68 18.96
C ASN A 215 32.93 -24.32 17.81
N CYS A 216 31.64 -24.02 17.71
CA CYS A 216 30.72 -24.71 16.80
C CYS A 216 30.76 -24.17 15.36
N GLY A 217 31.59 -23.16 15.10
CA GLY A 217 31.99 -22.77 13.76
C GLY A 217 30.88 -22.08 12.96
N LEU A 218 31.08 -21.99 11.65
CA LEU A 218 30.20 -21.27 10.73
C LEU A 218 29.00 -22.12 10.31
N GLY A 219 27.82 -21.50 10.29
CA GLY A 219 26.57 -22.09 9.86
C GLY A 219 25.66 -21.09 9.14
N GLN A 220 24.38 -21.45 9.03
CA GLN A 220 23.32 -20.57 8.53
C GLN A 220 22.22 -20.43 9.58
N VAL A 221 21.58 -19.25 9.62
CA VAL A 221 20.46 -18.99 10.51
C VAL A 221 19.23 -19.74 10.04
N GLU A 222 18.58 -20.48 10.94
CA GLU A 222 17.43 -21.33 10.64
C GLU A 222 16.47 -21.43 11.84
N CYS A 223 15.30 -22.02 11.61
CA CYS A 223 14.37 -22.40 12.68
C CYS A 223 14.77 -23.74 13.30
N ALA A 224 14.93 -23.76 14.61
CA ALA A 224 15.06 -24.99 15.39
C ALA A 224 13.70 -25.69 15.59
N SER A 225 13.73 -26.95 16.01
CA SER A 225 12.52 -27.74 16.27
C SER A 225 11.64 -27.21 17.41
N ASP A 226 12.19 -26.36 18.27
CA ASP A 226 11.49 -25.71 19.38
C ASP A 226 10.88 -24.34 19.00
N LYS A 227 10.87 -24.01 17.70
CA LYS A 227 10.37 -22.74 17.13
C LYS A 227 11.21 -21.52 17.50
N THR A 228 12.46 -21.70 17.89
CA THR A 228 13.41 -20.60 18.07
C THR A 228 14.30 -20.43 16.84
N VAL A 229 14.80 -19.22 16.62
CA VAL A 229 15.88 -19.01 15.65
C VAL A 229 17.19 -19.49 16.26
N THR A 230 17.98 -20.22 15.48
CA THR A 230 19.31 -20.68 15.88
C THR A 230 20.29 -20.64 14.71
N CYS A 231 21.58 -20.77 14.99
CA CYS A 231 22.58 -21.08 13.96
C CYS A 231 22.58 -22.59 13.72
N SER A 232 22.68 -23.03 12.47
CA SER A 232 22.59 -24.44 12.09
C SER A 232 23.61 -25.34 12.79
N THR A 233 24.72 -24.78 13.27
CA THR A 233 25.79 -25.50 13.99
C THR A 233 25.66 -25.48 15.51
N ASN A 234 24.71 -24.74 16.08
CA ASN A 234 24.44 -24.75 17.52
C ASN A 234 23.85 -26.10 17.97
N ALA A 235 23.81 -26.33 19.29
CA ALA A 235 23.26 -27.56 19.89
C ALA A 235 21.88 -27.98 19.35
N ASN A 236 20.96 -27.02 19.13
CA ASN A 236 19.62 -27.26 18.61
C ASN A 236 19.48 -27.06 17.08
N GLY A 237 20.58 -26.80 16.38
CA GLY A 237 20.65 -26.64 14.93
C GLY A 237 20.68 -27.97 14.17
N SER A 238 20.38 -27.92 12.88
CA SER A 238 20.25 -29.06 11.96
C SER A 238 21.59 -29.71 11.61
N GLU A 239 22.68 -28.95 11.65
CA GLU A 239 24.06 -29.35 11.35
C GLU A 239 24.93 -29.31 12.62
N SER A 240 24.31 -29.55 13.78
CA SER A 240 24.99 -29.59 15.07
C SER A 240 26.03 -30.72 15.13
N GLU A 241 27.29 -30.34 15.35
CA GLU A 241 28.36 -31.27 15.73
C GLU A 241 28.66 -31.21 17.24
N ALA A 242 27.73 -30.65 18.02
CA ALA A 242 27.85 -30.52 19.47
C ALA A 242 28.10 -31.89 20.13
N ILE A 243 29.12 -31.96 20.96
CA ILE A 243 29.46 -33.14 21.74
C ILE A 243 29.70 -32.73 23.19
N ALA A 244 29.48 -33.67 24.11
CA ALA A 244 29.75 -33.43 25.53
C ALA A 244 31.17 -32.88 25.75
N GLU A 245 31.28 -31.98 26.73
CA GLU A 245 32.49 -31.25 27.03
C GLU A 245 33.74 -32.11 27.22
N LYS A 246 34.87 -31.51 26.87
CA LYS A 246 36.21 -32.01 27.18
C LYS A 246 36.92 -30.95 27.99
N CYS A 247 37.84 -31.36 28.85
CA CYS A 247 38.67 -30.43 29.63
C CYS A 247 39.77 -29.83 28.73
N ASP A 248 39.38 -29.07 27.71
CA ASP A 248 40.27 -28.45 26.72
C ASP A 248 40.10 -26.93 26.60
N GLY A 249 39.21 -26.34 27.40
CA GLY A 249 38.93 -24.91 27.43
C GLY A 249 38.12 -24.43 26.23
N LEU A 250 37.48 -25.36 25.51
CA LEU A 250 36.61 -25.07 24.37
C LEU A 250 35.17 -25.41 24.77
N ASP A 251 34.24 -24.63 24.24
CA ASP A 251 32.80 -24.93 24.27
C ASP A 251 32.52 -25.92 23.14
N ASN A 252 32.44 -27.21 23.47
CA ASN A 252 32.28 -28.33 22.55
C ASN A 252 30.81 -28.72 22.35
N ASP A 253 29.93 -28.37 23.28
CA ASP A 253 28.49 -28.66 23.24
C ASP A 253 27.63 -27.47 22.81
N CYS A 254 28.27 -26.32 22.55
CA CYS A 254 27.69 -25.10 21.99
C CYS A 254 26.69 -24.41 22.94
N ASP A 255 26.80 -24.56 24.26
CA ASP A 255 25.87 -23.97 25.23
C ASP A 255 26.25 -22.54 25.66
N GLY A 256 27.45 -22.07 25.30
CA GLY A 256 27.97 -20.74 25.63
C GLY A 256 28.92 -20.71 26.83
N GLN A 257 29.23 -21.86 27.41
CA GLN A 257 30.25 -22.03 28.43
C GLN A 257 31.31 -23.02 27.93
N ALA A 258 32.50 -23.00 28.53
CA ALA A 258 33.53 -23.98 28.21
C ALA A 258 33.82 -24.84 29.43
N ASP A 259 34.00 -26.15 29.20
CA ASP A 259 34.35 -27.17 30.20
C ASP A 259 33.33 -27.30 31.37
N GLU A 260 32.09 -26.84 31.19
CA GLU A 260 30.96 -27.09 32.09
C GLU A 260 30.50 -28.56 32.03
N ASP A 261 29.68 -28.95 33.00
CA ASP A 261 29.15 -30.32 33.13
C ASP A 261 30.16 -31.48 33.20
N LEU A 262 31.46 -31.18 33.26
CA LEU A 262 32.53 -32.13 33.49
C LEU A 262 32.53 -32.66 34.93
N ARG A 263 32.65 -33.99 35.07
CA ARG A 263 32.73 -34.69 36.36
C ARG A 263 33.94 -35.62 36.46
N LEU A 264 34.56 -35.66 37.64
CA LEU A 264 35.71 -36.54 37.90
C LEU A 264 35.33 -38.01 38.02
N GLY A 265 35.77 -38.82 37.06
CA GLY A 265 35.60 -40.28 37.12
C GLY A 265 34.25 -40.79 36.62
N GLY A 266 33.54 -39.99 35.81
CA GLY A 266 32.25 -40.36 35.20
C GLY A 266 31.06 -39.61 35.82
N PRO A 267 29.82 -39.98 35.46
CA PRO A 267 28.60 -39.22 35.80
C PRO A 267 28.32 -39.12 37.31
N ASP A 268 28.88 -40.02 38.13
CA ASP A 268 28.74 -40.03 39.59
C ASP A 268 29.88 -39.27 40.31
N GLY A 269 30.78 -38.63 39.54
CA GLY A 269 31.91 -37.88 40.04
C GLY A 269 31.55 -36.49 40.60
N PRO A 270 32.40 -35.89 41.45
CA PRO A 270 32.26 -34.48 41.79
C PRO A 270 32.42 -33.62 40.53
N ALA A 271 31.59 -32.59 40.41
CA ALA A 271 31.67 -31.61 39.32
C ALA A 271 33.03 -30.88 39.38
N LEU A 272 33.67 -30.75 38.23
CA LEU A 272 34.95 -30.07 38.09
C LEU A 272 34.79 -28.56 38.17
N GLY A 273 33.68 -28.01 37.67
CA GLY A 273 33.50 -26.57 37.54
C GLY A 273 34.71 -25.91 36.85
N ALA A 274 35.06 -24.68 37.24
CA ALA A 274 36.21 -23.95 36.69
C ALA A 274 37.61 -24.53 37.06
N LEU A 275 37.70 -25.74 37.65
CA LEU A 275 38.98 -26.37 38.01
C LEU A 275 39.67 -27.09 36.82
N CYS A 276 39.05 -27.06 35.65
CA CYS A 276 39.67 -27.46 34.38
C CYS A 276 40.52 -26.30 33.82
N GLU A 277 41.71 -26.06 34.40
CA GLU A 277 42.66 -25.11 33.82
C GLU A 277 43.64 -25.83 32.87
N GLY A 278 43.35 -25.73 31.57
CA GLY A 278 44.34 -25.71 30.49
C GLY A 278 45.28 -26.90 30.38
N GLY A 279 44.86 -27.93 29.64
CA GLY A 279 45.79 -28.84 28.98
C GLY A 279 46.31 -29.97 29.87
N GLY A 280 45.44 -30.95 30.14
CA GLY A 280 45.85 -32.29 30.51
C GLY A 280 46.16 -32.48 32.01
N SER A 281 45.37 -33.37 32.60
CA SER A 281 45.41 -33.86 33.99
C SER A 281 44.85 -32.91 35.04
N VAL A 282 43.81 -33.42 35.70
CA VAL A 282 43.29 -32.95 36.99
C VAL A 282 44.43 -33.08 37.99
N SER A 283 45.16 -32.00 38.25
CA SER A 283 46.23 -32.01 39.24
C SER A 283 45.60 -32.04 40.63
N TYR A 284 45.60 -33.21 41.25
CA TYR A 284 45.27 -33.34 42.67
C TYR A 284 46.45 -32.79 43.50
N GLY A 285 46.27 -31.62 44.12
CA GLY A 285 47.16 -31.08 45.16
C GLY A 285 46.83 -29.61 45.42
N HIS A 286 46.23 -29.19 46.53
CA HIS A 286 46.72 -29.41 47.90
C HIS A 286 45.61 -29.32 48.96
N CYS A 287 45.68 -30.19 49.96
CA CYS A 287 45.61 -29.75 51.36
C CYS A 287 47.01 -29.28 51.79
#